data_AF-A0AAE4IQZ9-F1
#
_entry.id   AF-A0AAE4IQZ9-F1
#
_cell.length_a   1.000
_cell.length_b   1.000
_cell.length_c   1.000
_cell.angle_alpha   90.00
_cell.angle_beta   90.00
_cell.angle_gamma   90.00
#
_symmetry.space_group_name_H-M   'P 1'
#
loop_
_entity.id
_entity.type
_entity.pdbx_description
1 polymer ?
#
loop_
_entity_poly.entity_id
_entity_poly.type
_entity_poly.pdbx_seq_one_letter_code
_entity_poly.pdbx_strand_id
1 'polypeptide(L)'
;MNKFITTLCLLGIVFLIDSCEYNNEEELYPKKESSSNCDTTSITYASGIETIILDNCALSGCHDGNSGLATINDYSSVKNYVDDGLLEQRVLEEKSMPPSGPLSTCNQQKIRSWLMDGAPQN
;
A
#
# COMPACT_ATOMS: atom_id res chain seq x y z
N MET A 1 56.13 40.80 -24.92
CA MET A 1 55.39 39.82 -25.75
C MET A 1 54.46 39.06 -24.80
N ASN A 2 53.34 39.66 -24.40
CA ASN A 2 52.59 39.22 -23.21
C ASN A 2 51.08 39.03 -23.46
N LYS A 3 50.67 38.73 -24.69
CA LYS A 3 49.23 38.57 -25.00
C LYS A 3 48.73 37.12 -25.01
N PHE A 4 49.61 36.13 -24.82
CA PHE A 4 49.23 34.72 -24.86
C PHE A 4 48.91 34.10 -23.49
N ILE A 5 49.26 34.75 -22.38
CA ILE A 5 49.03 34.18 -21.02
C ILE A 5 47.62 34.52 -20.50
N THR A 6 47.00 35.60 -20.97
CA THR A 6 45.64 36.01 -20.56
C THR A 6 44.52 35.13 -21.11
N THR A 7 44.79 34.26 -22.09
CA THR A 7 43.75 33.40 -22.70
C THR A 7 43.68 32.02 -22.03
N LEU A 8 44.56 31.69 -21.09
CA LEU A 8 44.59 30.38 -20.43
C LEU A 8 43.79 30.33 -19.11
N CYS A 9 43.26 31.45 -18.64
CA CYS A 9 42.50 31.52 -17.38
C CYS A 9 40.97 31.50 -17.57
N LEU A 10 40.50 31.36 -18.82
CA LEU A 10 39.07 31.46 -19.18
C LEU A 10 38.51 30.17 -19.81
N LEU A 11 39.18 29.04 -19.55
CA LEU A 11 38.52 27.72 -19.54
C LEU A 11 38.20 27.38 -18.08
N GLY A 12 37.46 28.30 -17.47
CA GLY A 12 36.83 28.10 -16.19
C GLY A 12 35.80 26.98 -16.31
N ILE A 13 35.89 26.02 -15.39
CA ILE A 13 34.78 25.73 -14.48
C ILE A 13 33.41 25.69 -15.19
N VAL A 14 33.20 24.74 -16.09
CA VAL A 14 31.85 24.38 -16.56
C VAL A 14 31.80 22.88 -16.78
N PHE A 15 31.96 22.07 -15.72
CA PHE A 15 31.63 20.64 -15.77
C PHE A 15 31.27 20.08 -14.39
N LEU A 16 30.45 20.83 -13.64
CA LEU A 16 29.75 20.33 -12.46
C LEU A 16 28.28 20.70 -12.60
N ILE A 17 27.60 20.05 -13.55
CA ILE A 17 26.16 19.90 -13.45
C ILE A 17 25.91 18.49 -12.95
N ASP A 18 25.84 18.36 -11.62
CA ASP A 18 25.11 17.28 -10.98
C ASP A 18 23.66 17.38 -11.50
N SER A 19 23.34 16.57 -12.50
CA SER A 19 21.94 16.30 -12.84
C SER A 19 21.39 15.41 -11.72
N CYS A 20 20.97 16.05 -10.62
CA CYS A 20 20.01 15.42 -9.73
C CYS A 20 18.74 15.21 -10.57
N GLU A 21 18.56 13.99 -11.08
CA GLU A 21 17.26 13.59 -11.62
C GLU A 21 16.27 13.60 -10.47
N TYR A 22 15.32 14.54 -10.53
CA TYR A 22 14.14 14.51 -9.69
C TYR A 22 13.25 13.39 -10.21
N ASN A 23 13.49 12.17 -9.72
CA ASN A 23 12.62 11.04 -9.99
C ASN A 23 11.36 11.25 -9.14
N ASN A 24 10.26 11.65 -9.79
CA ASN A 24 8.96 11.67 -9.15
C ASN A 24 8.59 10.22 -8.77
N GLU A 25 8.32 10.00 -7.49
CA GLU A 25 7.93 8.69 -6.95
C GLU A 25 6.74 8.07 -7.69
N GLU A 26 5.92 8.92 -8.31
CA GLU A 26 4.74 8.57 -9.09
C GLU A 26 5.07 7.92 -10.46
N GLU A 27 6.26 8.13 -11.02
CA GLU A 27 6.72 7.46 -12.25
C GLU A 27 7.43 6.14 -11.96
N LEU A 28 8.12 6.02 -10.82
CA LEU A 28 8.74 4.76 -10.36
C LEU A 28 7.68 3.74 -9.92
N TYR A 29 6.56 4.23 -9.37
CA TYR A 29 5.41 3.42 -8.99
C TYR A 29 4.18 3.91 -9.75
N PRO A 30 4.03 3.54 -11.04
CA PRO A 30 2.83 3.91 -11.78
C PRO A 30 1.62 3.41 -11.00
N LYS A 31 0.79 4.34 -10.53
CA LYS A 31 -0.51 4.04 -9.94
C LYS A 31 -1.25 3.18 -10.95
N LYS A 32 -1.32 1.88 -10.67
CA LYS A 32 -2.18 0.95 -11.39
C LYS A 32 -3.61 1.32 -11.01
N GLU A 33 -4.12 2.36 -11.67
CA GLU A 33 -5.54 2.67 -11.76
C GLU A 33 -6.20 1.49 -12.48
N SER A 34 -6.39 0.40 -11.73
CA SER A 34 -7.27 -0.69 -12.10
C SER A 34 -8.68 -0.18 -11.91
N SER A 35 -9.10 0.70 -12.84
CA SER A 35 -10.49 1.01 -13.14
C SER A 35 -11.19 -0.19 -13.81
N SER A 36 -10.82 -1.41 -13.42
CA SER A 36 -11.72 -2.55 -13.45
C SER A 36 -12.77 -2.27 -12.38
N ASN A 37 -14.02 -2.02 -12.77
CA ASN A 37 -15.17 -1.81 -11.89
C ASN A 37 -14.99 -2.51 -10.53
N CYS A 38 -14.62 -1.74 -9.50
CA CYS A 38 -14.51 -2.27 -8.15
C CYS A 38 -15.93 -2.35 -7.59
N ASP A 39 -16.56 -3.52 -7.73
CA ASP A 39 -17.87 -3.73 -7.14
C ASP A 39 -17.74 -3.77 -5.62
N THR A 40 -18.45 -2.85 -4.98
CA THR A 40 -18.52 -2.67 -3.52
C THR A 40 -19.95 -2.88 -3.00
N THR A 41 -20.85 -3.33 -3.87
CA THR A 41 -22.27 -3.51 -3.57
C THR A 41 -22.48 -4.79 -2.77
N SER A 42 -23.13 -4.70 -1.61
CA SER A 42 -23.55 -5.85 -0.80
C SER A 42 -22.42 -6.84 -0.50
N ILE A 43 -21.22 -6.33 -0.22
CA ILE A 43 -20.07 -7.15 0.15
C ILE A 43 -20.29 -7.71 1.55
N THR A 44 -20.07 -9.00 1.70
CA THR A 44 -20.10 -9.71 2.99
C THR A 44 -18.77 -10.42 3.21
N TYR A 45 -18.59 -10.99 4.40
CA TYR A 45 -17.36 -11.72 4.68
C TYR A 45 -17.17 -12.85 3.67
N ALA A 46 -18.19 -13.70 3.54
CA ALA A 46 -18.16 -14.86 2.65
C ALA A 46 -18.10 -14.50 1.15
N SER A 47 -18.68 -13.35 0.74
CA SER A 47 -18.75 -12.99 -0.69
C SER A 47 -17.52 -12.23 -1.20
N GLY A 48 -16.63 -11.75 -0.33
CA GLY A 48 -15.43 -11.05 -0.80
C GLY A 48 -14.34 -10.77 0.22
N ILE A 49 -14.64 -10.50 1.49
CA ILE A 49 -13.60 -10.14 2.47
C ILE A 49 -12.73 -11.34 2.84
N GLU A 50 -13.31 -12.55 2.92
CA GLU A 50 -12.57 -13.77 3.20
C GLU A 50 -11.39 -13.95 2.24
N THR A 51 -11.63 -13.79 0.93
CA THR A 51 -10.55 -13.86 -0.08
C THR A 51 -9.48 -12.81 0.17
N ILE A 52 -9.84 -11.57 0.50
CA ILE A 52 -8.86 -10.51 0.79
C ILE A 52 -8.01 -10.89 2.00
N ILE A 53 -8.62 -11.42 3.06
CA ILE A 53 -7.94 -11.86 4.29
C ILE A 53 -6.99 -13.02 4.00
N LEU A 54 -7.45 -14.05 3.27
CA LEU A 54 -6.63 -15.22 2.95
C LEU A 54 -5.45 -14.87 2.05
N ASP A 55 -5.63 -13.96 1.10
CA ASP A 55 -4.60 -13.60 0.13
C ASP A 55 -3.58 -12.59 0.67
N ASN A 56 -3.91 -11.82 1.71
CA ASN A 56 -3.07 -10.69 2.15
C ASN A 56 -2.73 -10.70 3.65
N CYS A 57 -3.42 -11.48 4.48
CA CYS A 57 -3.27 -11.44 5.93
C CYS A 57 -2.96 -12.82 6.52
N ALA A 58 -3.80 -13.83 6.23
CA ALA A 58 -3.70 -15.19 6.74
C ALA A 58 -2.64 -16.03 6.01
N LEU A 59 -1.49 -15.41 5.74
CA LEU A 59 -0.35 -16.03 5.09
C LEU A 59 0.50 -16.78 6.11
N SER A 60 1.12 -17.89 5.67
CA SER A 60 2.03 -18.67 6.51
C SER A 60 3.13 -17.78 7.10
N GLY A 61 3.30 -17.80 8.43
CA GLY A 61 4.26 -16.93 9.12
C GLY A 61 3.71 -15.55 9.49
N CYS A 62 2.47 -15.22 9.14
CA CYS A 62 1.79 -13.98 9.49
C CYS A 62 0.56 -14.27 10.36
N HIS A 63 -0.67 -14.05 9.87
CA HIS A 63 -1.90 -14.20 10.65
C HIS A 63 -2.63 -15.53 10.42
N ASP A 64 -1.88 -16.59 10.10
CA ASP A 64 -2.38 -17.94 9.76
C ASP A 64 -2.95 -18.74 10.94
N GLY A 65 -2.85 -18.23 12.16
CA GLY A 65 -3.28 -18.91 13.39
C GLY A 65 -2.25 -19.86 14.01
N ASN A 66 -1.11 -20.07 13.35
CA ASN A 66 -0.05 -20.98 13.81
C ASN A 66 1.26 -20.25 14.12
N SER A 67 1.42 -19.02 13.64
CA SER A 67 2.66 -18.23 13.74
C SER A 67 2.87 -17.55 15.11
N GLY A 68 1.95 -17.74 16.06
CA GLY A 68 1.97 -17.04 17.36
C GLY A 68 1.64 -15.55 17.29
N LEU A 69 1.25 -15.05 16.12
CA LEU A 69 0.69 -13.71 15.93
C LEU A 69 -0.83 -13.73 16.14
N ALA A 70 -1.43 -12.54 16.09
CA ALA A 70 -2.87 -12.37 15.99
C ALA A 70 -3.46 -13.29 14.91
N THR A 71 -4.46 -14.09 15.25
CA THR A 71 -5.16 -14.96 14.28
C THR A 71 -6.18 -14.15 13.51
N ILE A 72 -6.13 -14.16 12.18
CA ILE A 72 -7.06 -13.44 11.29
C ILE A 72 -7.34 -14.33 10.08
N ASN A 73 -7.98 -15.49 10.30
CA ASN A 73 -8.19 -16.50 9.27
C ASN A 73 -9.63 -17.04 9.19
N ASP A 74 -10.54 -16.51 10.01
CA ASP A 74 -11.97 -16.79 9.94
C ASP A 74 -12.78 -15.54 10.31
N TYR A 75 -14.10 -15.57 10.08
CA TYR A 75 -14.96 -14.42 10.36
C TYR A 75 -14.92 -14.02 11.84
N SER A 76 -14.94 -14.99 12.77
CA SER A 76 -15.02 -14.68 14.19
C SER A 76 -13.78 -13.96 14.70
N SER A 77 -12.60 -14.41 14.28
CA SER A 77 -11.32 -13.81 14.62
C SER A 77 -11.20 -12.43 13.98
N VAL A 78 -11.55 -12.29 12.71
CA VAL A 78 -11.58 -10.99 12.00
C VAL A 78 -12.53 -10.01 12.69
N LYS A 79 -13.73 -10.46 13.09
CA LYS A 79 -14.76 -9.61 13.69
C LYS A 79 -14.31 -8.99 15.01
N ASN A 80 -13.50 -9.69 15.81
CA ASN A 80 -12.92 -9.11 17.03
C ASN A 80 -12.07 -7.87 16.71
N TYR A 81 -11.22 -7.92 15.68
CA TYR A 81 -10.39 -6.75 15.29
C TYR A 81 -11.19 -5.67 14.58
N VAL A 82 -12.32 -6.01 13.97
CA VAL A 82 -13.29 -5.03 13.47
C VAL A 82 -13.92 -4.28 14.64
N ASP A 83 -14.38 -4.99 15.66
CA ASP A 83 -15.05 -4.42 16.83
C ASP A 83 -14.11 -3.58 17.70
N ASP A 84 -12.84 -3.96 17.76
CA ASP A 84 -11.78 -3.19 18.41
C ASP A 84 -11.28 -2.00 17.55
N GLY A 85 -11.76 -1.84 16.31
CA GLY A 85 -11.35 -0.80 15.37
C GLY A 85 -9.95 -1.00 14.75
N LEU A 86 -9.23 -2.04 15.18
CA LEU A 86 -7.85 -2.31 14.75
C LEU A 86 -7.73 -2.64 13.27
N LEU A 87 -8.72 -3.32 12.69
CA LEU A 87 -8.69 -3.64 11.25
C LEU A 87 -8.73 -2.36 10.41
N GLU A 88 -9.64 -1.44 10.72
CA GLU A 88 -9.75 -0.15 10.03
C GLU A 88 -8.47 0.68 10.21
N GLN A 89 -8.01 0.84 11.45
CA GLN A 89 -6.82 1.61 11.77
C GLN A 89 -5.58 1.09 11.01
N ARG A 90 -5.32 -0.22 11.05
CA ARG A 90 -4.07 -0.79 10.51
C ARG A 90 -4.09 -0.94 8.99
N VAL A 91 -5.26 -1.22 8.41
CA VAL A 91 -5.39 -1.52 6.96
C VAL A 91 -5.77 -0.29 6.15
N LEU A 92 -6.63 0.59 6.66
CA LEU A 92 -7.18 1.72 5.90
C LEU A 92 -6.55 3.07 6.27
N GLU A 93 -6.25 3.30 7.55
CA GLU A 93 -5.72 4.58 8.04
C GLU A 93 -4.19 4.62 7.99
N GLU A 94 -3.53 3.81 8.82
CA GLU A 94 -2.07 3.73 8.92
C GLU A 94 -1.46 3.01 7.72
N LYS A 95 -2.21 2.09 7.10
CA LYS A 95 -1.75 1.20 6.03
C LYS A 95 -0.44 0.48 6.40
N SER A 96 -0.31 0.16 7.67
CA SER A 96 0.84 -0.52 8.27
C SER A 96 0.73 -2.04 8.16
N MET A 97 -0.44 -2.54 7.75
CA MET A 97 -0.66 -3.93 7.36
C MET A 97 -1.31 -4.01 5.97
N PRO A 98 -0.85 -4.92 5.09
CA PRO A 98 0.28 -5.85 5.29
C PRO A 98 1.67 -5.16 5.31
N PRO A 99 2.73 -5.81 5.86
CA PRO A 99 4.07 -5.23 5.92
C PRO A 99 4.73 -5.02 4.55
N SER A 100 4.28 -5.75 3.53
CA SER A 100 4.72 -5.60 2.14
C SER A 100 4.21 -4.33 1.47
N GLY A 101 3.31 -3.59 2.14
CA GLY A 101 2.71 -2.36 1.64
C GLY A 101 1.18 -2.41 1.66
N PRO A 102 0.53 -1.27 1.38
CA PRO A 102 -0.92 -1.16 1.43
C PRO A 102 -1.62 -2.10 0.45
N LEU A 103 -2.84 -2.52 0.80
CA LEU A 103 -3.71 -3.27 -0.13
C LEU A 103 -3.99 -2.45 -1.40
N SER A 104 -4.43 -3.13 -2.46
CA SER A 104 -4.92 -2.43 -3.66
C SER A 104 -6.07 -1.47 -3.32
N THR A 105 -6.23 -0.42 -4.12
CA THR A 105 -7.32 0.56 -3.94
C THR A 105 -8.69 -0.12 -3.89
N CYS A 106 -8.93 -1.13 -4.74
CA CYS A 106 -10.21 -1.85 -4.74
C CYS A 106 -10.41 -2.70 -3.46
N ASN A 107 -9.38 -3.37 -2.95
CA ASN A 107 -9.49 -4.12 -1.70
C ASN A 107 -9.75 -3.20 -0.52
N GLN A 108 -9.11 -2.02 -0.46
CA GLN A 108 -9.40 -1.00 0.55
C GLN A 108 -10.85 -0.51 0.45
N GLN A 109 -11.38 -0.30 -0.75
CA GLN A 109 -12.78 0.11 -0.96
C GLN A 109 -13.78 -0.97 -0.53
N LYS A 110 -13.51 -2.24 -0.85
CA LYS A 110 -14.35 -3.37 -0.41
C LYS A 110 -14.38 -3.50 1.11
N ILE A 111 -13.22 -3.42 1.77
CA ILE A 111 -13.14 -3.45 3.23
C ILE A 111 -13.90 -2.27 3.83
N ARG A 112 -13.69 -1.04 3.32
CA ARG A 112 -14.41 0.15 3.80
C ARG A 112 -15.93 -0.01 3.65
N SER A 113 -16.41 -0.47 2.50
CA SER A 113 -17.85 -0.71 2.26
C SER A 113 -18.41 -1.71 3.26
N TRP A 114 -17.75 -2.85 3.40
CA TRP A 114 -18.15 -3.90 4.33
C TRP A 114 -18.18 -3.44 5.79
N LEU A 115 -17.20 -2.65 6.23
CA LEU A 115 -17.18 -2.06 7.58
C LEU A 115 -18.35 -1.11 7.80
N MET A 116 -18.65 -0.23 6.82
CA MET A 116 -19.79 0.70 6.90
C MET A 116 -21.13 -0.03 6.97
N ASP A 117 -21.25 -1.20 6.34
CA ASP A 117 -22.43 -2.06 6.39
C ASP A 117 -22.53 -2.88 7.69
N GLY A 118 -21.62 -2.68 8.66
CA GLY A 118 -21.62 -3.37 9.96
C GLY A 118 -20.91 -4.72 9.94
N ALA A 119 -20.03 -4.93 8.96
CA ALA A 119 -19.24 -6.15 8.77
C ALA A 119 -20.09 -7.43 8.69
N PRO A 120 -21.10 -7.51 7.79
CA PRO A 120 -21.97 -8.68 7.68
C PRO A 120 -21.20 -9.94 7.28
N GLN A 121 -21.58 -11.08 7.85
CA GLN A 121 -20.95 -12.37 7.55
C GLN A 121 -21.38 -12.93 6.18
N ASN A 122 -22.69 -12.92 5.88
CA ASN A 122 -23.30 -13.56 4.71
C ASN A 122 -24.19 -12.61 3.94
#